data_AF-A0A366DYY4-F1
#
_entry.id   AF-A0A366DYY4-F1
#
_cell.length_a   1.000
_cell.length_b   1.000
_cell.length_c   1.000
_cell.angle_alpha   90.00
_cell.angle_beta   90.00
_cell.angle_gamma   90.00
#
_symmetry.space_group_name_H-M   'P 1'
#
loop_
_entity.id
_entity.type
_entity.pdbx_description
1 polymer ?
#
loop_
_entity_poly.entity_id
_entity_poly.type
_entity_poly.pdbx_seq_one_letter_code
_entity_poly.pdbx_strand_id
1 'polypeptide(L)'
;MKKKTRQFICSMLVIATIGLGANTAYAASFGNSSSGASSVEVFQVKYNGAAWNYSSSPYKWTMFKYTRNGRTLLSRTAYSSKVTGSVWDDIRWGDKYTTKFSWDRGARK
;
A
#
# COMPACT_ATOMS: atom_id res chain seq x y z
N MET A 1 5.03 -7.59 34.81
CA MET A 1 4.91 -8.72 33.85
C MET A 1 6.25 -8.96 33.18
N LYS A 2 6.74 -10.21 33.12
CA LYS A 2 8.06 -10.52 32.50
C LYS A 2 8.02 -10.21 30.99
N LYS A 3 9.12 -9.72 30.43
CA LYS A 3 9.23 -9.28 29.01
C LYS A 3 8.77 -10.35 28.02
N LYS A 4 9.12 -11.62 28.27
CA LYS A 4 8.71 -12.77 27.43
C LYS A 4 7.20 -13.02 27.44
N THR A 5 6.56 -12.88 28.60
CA THR A 5 5.10 -13.03 28.73
C THR A 5 4.36 -11.94 27.96
N ARG A 6 4.87 -10.69 27.96
CA ARG A 6 4.31 -9.59 27.17
C ARG A 6 4.40 -9.85 25.68
N GLN A 7 5.56 -10.32 25.20
CA GLN A 7 5.76 -10.64 23.79
C GLN A 7 4.82 -11.77 23.34
N PHE A 8 4.69 -12.83 24.14
CA PHE A 8 3.80 -13.94 23.84
C PHE A 8 2.33 -13.50 23.73
N ILE A 9 1.84 -12.70 24.70
CA ILE A 9 0.47 -12.17 24.69
C ILE A 9 0.24 -11.27 23.48
N CYS A 10 1.18 -10.38 23.15
CA CYS A 10 1.08 -9.52 21.97
C CYS A 10 1.02 -10.34 20.67
N SER A 11 1.84 -11.38 20.54
CA SER A 11 1.81 -12.27 19.37
C SER A 11 0.49 -13.02 19.26
N MET A 12 -0.04 -13.53 20.38
CA MET A 12 -1.35 -14.18 20.40
C MET A 12 -2.50 -13.22 20.04
N LEU A 13 -2.45 -11.98 20.50
CA LEU A 13 -3.43 -10.96 20.15
C LEU A 13 -3.42 -10.64 18.66
N VAL A 14 -2.22 -10.55 18.05
CA VAL A 14 -2.08 -10.35 16.60
C VAL A 14 -2.59 -11.55 15.81
N ILE A 15 -2.29 -12.78 16.26
CA ILE A 15 -2.80 -14.00 15.60
C ILE A 15 -4.33 -14.07 15.74
N ALA A 16 -4.88 -13.75 16.91
CA ALA A 16 -6.31 -13.74 17.13
C ALA A 16 -7.03 -12.67 16.31
N THR A 17 -6.48 -11.45 16.19
CA THR A 17 -7.09 -10.40 15.34
C THR A 17 -7.01 -10.74 13.86
N ILE A 18 -5.94 -11.39 13.40
CA ILE A 18 -5.85 -11.88 12.01
C ILE A 18 -6.80 -13.06 11.80
N GLY A 19 -6.88 -14.00 12.73
CA GLY A 19 -7.72 -15.20 12.65
C GLY A 19 -9.22 -14.91 12.73
N LEU A 20 -9.63 -13.93 13.55
CA LEU A 20 -11.03 -13.50 13.66
C LEU A 20 -11.42 -12.45 12.60
N GLY A 21 -10.44 -11.77 12.00
CA GLY A 21 -10.64 -10.80 10.91
C GLY A 21 -10.72 -11.45 9.51
N ALA A 22 -10.34 -12.73 9.39
CA ALA A 22 -10.49 -13.52 8.18
C ALA A 22 -11.95 -13.95 7.98
N ASN A 23 -12.85 -12.97 7.86
CA ASN A 23 -14.19 -13.23 7.35
C ASN A 23 -14.04 -13.77 5.93
N THR A 24 -14.67 -14.91 5.67
CA THR A 24 -14.79 -15.48 4.33
C THR A 24 -15.42 -14.44 3.42
N ALA A 25 -14.65 -13.94 2.44
CA ALA A 25 -15.16 -13.04 1.42
C ALA A 25 -16.35 -13.72 0.73
N TYR A 26 -17.56 -13.17 0.88
CA TYR A 26 -18.76 -13.76 0.28
C TYR A 26 -18.78 -13.37 -1.21
N ALA A 27 -18.25 -14.25 -2.05
CA ALA A 27 -18.47 -14.19 -3.48
C ALA A 27 -19.87 -14.76 -3.77
N ALA A 28 -20.75 -13.95 -4.34
CA ALA A 28 -22.10 -14.38 -4.73
C ALA A 28 -22.27 -14.25 -6.24
N SER A 29 -23.00 -15.19 -6.83
CA SER A 29 -23.45 -15.12 -8.22
C SER A 29 -24.97 -15.30 -8.23
N PHE A 30 -25.66 -14.45 -8.98
CA PHE A 30 -27.10 -14.37 -9.08
C PHE A 30 -27.50 -14.56 -10.54
N GLY A 31 -28.66 -15.18 -10.79
CA GLY A 31 -29.20 -15.38 -12.14
C GLY A 31 -28.69 -16.65 -12.82
N ASN A 32 -28.68 -16.66 -14.15
CA ASN A 32 -28.37 -17.83 -14.97
C ASN A 32 -27.47 -17.46 -16.18
N SER A 33 -27.27 -18.42 -17.09
CA SER A 33 -26.43 -18.27 -18.28
C SER A 33 -26.91 -17.21 -19.28
N SER A 34 -28.18 -16.80 -19.20
CA SER A 34 -28.78 -15.79 -20.09
C SER A 34 -28.89 -14.41 -19.44
N SER A 35 -28.88 -14.32 -18.10
CA SER A 35 -28.90 -13.06 -17.36
C SER A 35 -28.48 -13.29 -15.91
N GLY A 36 -27.38 -12.67 -15.48
CA GLY A 36 -26.85 -12.81 -14.13
C GLY A 36 -25.92 -11.69 -13.69
N ALA A 37 -25.60 -11.67 -12.39
CA ALA A 37 -24.74 -10.69 -11.74
C ALA A 37 -23.86 -11.38 -10.68
N SER A 38 -22.70 -10.82 -10.36
CA SER A 38 -21.81 -11.37 -9.32
C SER A 38 -21.12 -10.28 -8.50
N SER A 39 -20.81 -10.58 -7.24
CA SER A 39 -20.00 -9.72 -6.37
C SER A 39 -18.78 -10.48 -5.83
N VAL A 40 -17.69 -9.75 -5.60
CA VAL A 40 -16.49 -10.24 -4.90
C VAL A 40 -16.08 -9.18 -3.89
N GLU A 41 -15.96 -9.56 -2.62
CA GLU A 41 -15.39 -8.69 -1.60
C GLU A 41 -13.87 -8.65 -1.75
N VAL A 42 -13.30 -7.44 -1.78
CA VAL A 42 -11.86 -7.23 -1.88
C VAL A 42 -11.39 -6.32 -0.75
N PHE A 43 -10.35 -6.75 -0.04
CA PHE A 43 -9.67 -5.90 0.94
C PHE A 43 -8.55 -5.11 0.27
N GLN A 44 -8.61 -3.79 0.35
CA GLN A 44 -7.66 -2.89 -0.32
C GLN A 44 -6.89 -2.02 0.67
N VAL A 45 -5.61 -1.78 0.36
CA VAL A 45 -4.72 -0.85 1.04
C VAL A 45 -4.51 0.37 0.15
N LYS A 46 -4.58 1.57 0.75
CA LYS A 46 -4.25 2.82 0.08
C LYS A 46 -2.86 3.29 0.50
N TYR A 47 -1.92 3.32 -0.44
CA TYR A 47 -0.61 3.94 -0.23
C TYR A 47 -0.71 5.43 -0.57
N ASN A 48 -0.47 6.30 0.41
CA ASN A 48 -0.42 7.75 0.19
C ASN A 48 1.04 8.22 0.27
N GLY A 49 1.53 8.81 -0.81
CA GLY A 49 2.88 9.34 -0.91
C GLY A 49 2.88 10.86 -1.04
N ALA A 50 3.98 11.46 -0.60
CA ALA A 50 4.26 12.88 -0.80
C ALA A 50 5.75 13.08 -1.02
N ALA A 51 6.09 14.04 -1.88
CA ALA A 51 7.44 14.60 -1.99
C ALA A 51 7.32 16.12 -1.96
N TRP A 52 8.31 16.78 -1.38
CA TRP A 52 8.38 18.23 -1.35
C TRP A 52 9.81 18.69 -1.63
N ASN A 53 9.92 19.78 -2.38
CA ASN A 53 11.18 20.44 -2.66
C ASN A 53 10.91 21.94 -2.74
N TYR A 54 11.22 22.69 -1.70
CA TYR A 54 11.00 24.14 -1.67
C TYR A 54 12.24 24.89 -2.15
N SER A 55 12.10 26.20 -2.39
CA SER A 55 13.17 27.05 -2.92
C SER A 55 14.48 26.98 -2.12
N SER A 56 14.38 26.84 -0.79
CA SER A 56 15.50 26.69 0.14
C SER A 56 16.20 25.32 0.13
N SER A 57 15.65 24.32 -0.57
CA SER A 57 16.24 22.98 -0.62
C SER A 57 17.62 23.01 -1.30
N PRO A 58 18.63 22.27 -0.81
CA PRO A 58 19.90 22.12 -1.54
C PRO A 58 19.78 21.23 -2.79
N TYR A 59 18.61 20.63 -3.04
CA TYR A 59 18.36 19.74 -4.17
C TYR A 59 17.52 20.42 -5.26
N LYS A 60 17.72 19.98 -6.51
CA LYS A 60 16.99 20.49 -7.68
C LYS A 60 15.56 19.96 -7.71
N TRP A 61 15.37 18.72 -7.25
CA TRP A 61 14.07 18.07 -7.16
C TRP A 61 14.09 16.95 -6.13
N THR A 62 12.91 16.57 -5.67
CA THR A 62 12.66 15.42 -4.79
C THR A 62 11.50 14.62 -5.37
N MET A 63 11.59 13.30 -5.42
CA MET A 63 10.52 12.47 -5.96
C MET A 63 10.17 11.32 -5.04
N PHE A 64 8.97 10.79 -5.21
CA PHE A 64 8.63 9.45 -4.73
C PHE A 64 8.02 8.62 -5.85
N LYS A 65 8.16 7.31 -5.72
CA LYS A 65 7.66 6.33 -6.68
C LYS A 65 7.17 5.07 -5.98
N TYR A 66 6.01 4.57 -6.39
CA TYR A 66 5.51 3.25 -6.03
C TYR A 66 5.72 2.29 -7.20
N THR A 67 6.32 1.14 -6.91
CA THR A 67 6.55 0.07 -7.90
C THR A 67 6.03 -1.27 -7.40
N ARG A 68 5.54 -2.11 -8.30
CA ARG A 68 5.18 -3.50 -8.00
C ARG A 68 5.62 -4.40 -9.14
N ASN A 69 6.34 -5.47 -8.83
CA ASN A 69 6.86 -6.42 -9.81
C ASN A 69 7.58 -5.74 -11.00
N GLY A 70 8.44 -4.75 -10.72
CA GLY A 70 9.14 -3.96 -11.75
C GLY A 70 8.28 -2.89 -12.46
N ARG A 71 6.96 -2.91 -12.34
CA ARG A 71 6.06 -1.90 -12.92
C ARG A 71 5.93 -0.69 -12.01
N THR A 72 6.06 0.50 -12.58
CA THR A 72 5.73 1.75 -11.86
C THR A 72 4.22 1.93 -11.79
N LEU A 73 3.70 2.09 -10.58
CA LEU A 73 2.28 2.37 -10.31
C LEU A 73 2.03 3.88 -10.22
N LEU A 74 2.96 4.61 -9.60
CA LEU A 74 2.90 6.05 -9.45
C LEU A 74 4.32 6.61 -9.34
N SER A 75 4.56 7.76 -9.94
CA SER A 75 5.79 8.53 -9.79
C SER A 75 5.44 10.02 -9.76
N ARG A 76 5.93 10.75 -8.76
CA ARG A 76 5.67 12.18 -8.59
C ARG A 76 6.95 12.89 -8.18
N THR A 77 7.24 14.00 -8.85
CA THR A 77 8.45 14.80 -8.64
C THR A 77 8.05 16.23 -8.24
N ALA A 78 8.62 16.70 -7.13
CA ALA A 78 8.53 18.06 -6.65
C ALA A 78 9.80 18.85 -7.03
N TYR A 79 9.62 20.01 -7.67
CA TYR A 79 10.73 20.91 -8.04
C TYR A 79 10.81 22.13 -7.12
N SER A 80 9.70 22.82 -6.90
CA SER A 80 9.60 24.03 -6.06
C SER A 80 8.38 24.02 -5.13
N SER A 81 7.73 22.87 -4.98
CA SER A 81 6.44 22.71 -4.28
C SER A 81 6.35 21.36 -3.58
N LYS A 82 5.18 21.07 -3.01
CA LYS A 82 4.80 19.74 -2.53
C LYS A 82 3.91 19.06 -3.56
N VAL A 83 4.18 17.79 -3.84
CA VAL A 83 3.34 16.91 -4.64
C VAL A 83 2.87 15.73 -3.80
N THR A 84 1.65 15.27 -4.05
CA THR A 84 1.07 14.10 -3.38
C THR A 84 0.50 13.15 -4.43
N GLY A 85 0.20 11.92 -4.00
CA GLY A 85 -0.52 10.97 -4.82
C GLY A 85 -0.75 9.67 -4.09
N SER A 86 -1.69 8.89 -4.59
CA SER A 86 -2.11 7.66 -3.95
C SER A 86 -2.18 6.51 -4.94
N VAL A 87 -1.93 5.30 -4.45
CA VAL A 87 -2.13 4.04 -5.17
C VAL A 87 -3.01 3.15 -4.32
N TRP A 88 -4.06 2.60 -4.91
CA TRP A 88 -4.83 1.52 -4.31
C TRP A 88 -4.20 0.18 -4.67
N ASP A 89 -4.16 -0.71 -3.70
CA ASP A 89 -3.64 -2.05 -3.83
C ASP A 89 -4.54 -3.02 -3.09
N ASP A 90 -4.47 -4.29 -3.43
CA ASP A 90 -5.08 -5.39 -2.70
C ASP A 90 -4.04 -6.05 -1.77
N ILE A 91 -4.50 -6.74 -0.73
CA ILE A 91 -3.59 -7.51 0.13
C ILE A 91 -3.39 -8.90 -0.46
N ARG A 92 -2.27 -9.08 -1.16
CA ARG A 92 -1.79 -10.39 -1.63
C ARG A 92 -0.37 -10.67 -1.11
N TRP A 93 -0.13 -11.93 -0.74
CA TRP A 93 1.15 -12.38 -0.21
C TRP A 93 2.15 -12.73 -1.32
N GLY A 94 3.38 -12.23 -1.21
CA GLY A 94 4.50 -12.55 -2.10
C GLY A 94 5.07 -11.35 -2.83
N ASP A 95 6.37 -11.41 -3.17
CA ASP A 95 7.14 -10.26 -3.68
C ASP A 95 6.57 -9.62 -4.95
N LYS A 96 5.89 -10.42 -5.80
CA LYS A 96 5.25 -9.92 -7.03
C LYS A 96 4.02 -9.06 -6.76
N TYR A 97 3.41 -9.19 -5.58
CA TYR A 97 2.23 -8.41 -5.20
C TYR A 97 2.57 -7.25 -4.26
N THR A 98 3.74 -7.28 -3.62
CA THR A 98 4.20 -6.23 -2.71
C THR A 98 4.48 -4.93 -3.46
N THR A 99 3.69 -3.88 -3.17
CA THR A 99 4.01 -2.52 -3.59
C THR A 99 5.17 -1.96 -2.77
N LYS A 100 6.20 -1.46 -3.45
CA LYS A 100 7.41 -0.89 -2.87
C LYS A 100 7.43 0.63 -3.04
N PHE A 101 7.72 1.36 -1.97
CA PHE A 101 8.01 2.79 -2.00
C PHE A 101 9.49 3.02 -2.30
N SER A 102 9.77 3.99 -3.14
CA SER A 102 11.13 4.47 -3.43
C SER A 102 11.12 6.00 -3.47
N TRP A 103 12.25 6.59 -3.12
CA TRP A 103 12.45 8.03 -3.06
C TRP A 103 13.81 8.37 -3.67
N ASP A 104 13.87 9.49 -4.37
CA ASP A 104 15.10 9.98 -4.99
C ASP A 104 15.12 11.51 -5.05
N ARG A 105 16.28 12.10 -5.31
CA ARG A 105 16.50 13.55 -5.39
C ARG A 105 17.63 13.90 -6.35
N GLY A 106 17.49 15.03 -7.03
CA GLY A 106 18.51 15.54 -7.95
C GLY A 106 19.44 16.55 -7.30
N ALA A 107 20.75 16.44 -7.53
CA ALA A 107 21.71 17.46 -7.12
C ALA A 107 21.45 18.80 -7.83
N ARG A 108 21.70 19.92 -7.13
CA ARG A 108 21.90 21.23 -7.79
C ARG A 108 23.32 21.22 -8.37
N LYS A 109 23.44 21.66 -9.63
CA LYS A 109 24.74 21.86 -10.27
C LYS A 109 25.48 22.99 -9.57
#